data_AF-A0A2H6GZE5-F1
#
_entry.id   AF-A0A2H6GZE5-F1
#
_cell.length_a   1.000
_cell.length_b   1.000
_cell.length_c   1.000
_cell.angle_alpha   90.00
_cell.angle_beta   90.00
_cell.angle_gamma   90.00
#
_symmetry.space_group_name_H-M   'P 1'
#
loop_
_entity.id
_entity.type
_entity.pdbx_description
1 polymer ?
#
loop_
_entity_poly.entity_id
_entity_poly.type
_entity_poly.pdbx_seq_one_letter_code
_entity_poly.pdbx_strand_id
1 'polypeptide(L)'
;MAYIEPFDFKKIFVNYFLGNQELFIFAFTILFSYVAAKYQMSNTIFLSLLVIGSVMFAAYIGEAIYILFLFLTGLIIFRMVASLVA
;
A
#
# COMPACT_ATOMS: atom_id res chain seq x y z
N MET A 1 1.34 -14.74 -32.09
CA MET A 1 1.08 -15.42 -30.81
C MET A 1 1.07 -14.34 -29.73
N ALA A 2 -0.01 -14.20 -28.98
CA ALA A 2 -0.08 -13.23 -27.89
C ALA A 2 0.87 -13.69 -26.78
N TYR A 3 1.85 -12.86 -26.41
CA TYR A 3 2.69 -13.09 -25.25
C TYR A 3 1.79 -13.02 -24.01
N ILE A 4 1.56 -14.16 -23.37
CA ILE A 4 0.85 -14.24 -22.10
C ILE A 4 1.92 -14.11 -21.03
N GLU A 5 1.92 -12.99 -20.32
CA GLU A 5 2.83 -12.77 -19.21
C GLU A 5 2.52 -13.80 -18.12
N PRO A 6 3.50 -14.60 -17.66
CA PRO A 6 3.26 -15.66 -16.68
C PRO A 6 2.82 -15.12 -15.31
N PHE A 7 3.07 -13.82 -15.07
CA PHE A 7 2.71 -13.15 -13.82
C PHE A 7 2.19 -11.73 -14.09
N ASP A 8 0.87 -11.61 -14.20
CA ASP A 8 0.17 -10.33 -14.31
C ASP A 8 -0.21 -9.83 -12.92
N PHE A 9 0.65 -9.01 -12.32
CA PHE A 9 0.47 -8.48 -10.97
C PHE A 9 -0.87 -7.75 -10.82
N LYS A 10 -1.27 -6.96 -11.83
CA LYS A 10 -2.51 -6.19 -11.80
C LYS A 10 -3.71 -7.13 -11.83
N LYS A 11 -3.72 -8.12 -12.71
CA LYS A 11 -4.82 -9.08 -12.78
C LYS A 11 -4.95 -9.91 -11.50
N ILE A 12 -3.83 -10.34 -10.93
CA ILE A 12 -3.82 -11.19 -9.72
C ILE A 12 -4.20 -10.38 -8.48
N PHE A 13 -3.44 -9.35 -8.14
CA PHE A 13 -3.58 -8.65 -6.86
C PHE A 13 -4.64 -7.57 -6.86
N VAL A 14 -4.87 -6.91 -7.99
CA VAL A 14 -5.86 -5.84 -8.07
C VAL A 14 -7.22 -6.44 -8.46
N ASN A 15 -7.30 -7.12 -9.60
CA ASN A 15 -8.60 -7.54 -10.14
C ASN A 15 -9.18 -8.78 -9.45
N TYR A 16 -8.39 -9.81 -9.16
CA TYR A 16 -8.92 -11.00 -8.49
C TYR A 16 -9.06 -10.87 -6.97
N PHE A 17 -8.14 -10.17 -6.30
CA PHE A 17 -8.17 -10.07 -4.84
C PHE A 17 -9.15 -9.01 -4.32
N LEU A 18 -9.19 -7.83 -4.94
CA LEU A 18 -9.96 -6.69 -4.41
C LEU A 18 -10.91 -6.05 -5.43
N GLY A 19 -10.86 -6.49 -6.69
CA GLY A 19 -11.75 -6.05 -7.77
C GLY A 19 -11.53 -4.61 -8.25
N ASN A 20 -10.76 -3.80 -7.50
CA ASN A 20 -10.49 -2.40 -7.81
C ASN A 20 -9.11 -1.98 -7.28
N GLN A 21 -8.42 -1.16 -8.07
CA GLN A 21 -7.11 -0.59 -7.78
C GLN A 21 -7.10 0.29 -6.52
N GLU A 22 -8.13 1.10 -6.32
CA GLU A 22 -8.27 1.96 -5.14
C GLU A 22 -8.44 1.13 -3.87
N LEU A 23 -9.27 0.08 -3.91
CA LEU A 23 -9.46 -0.83 -2.79
C LEU A 23 -8.16 -1.58 -2.46
N PHE A 24 -7.39 -1.96 -3.48
CA PHE A 24 -6.06 -2.55 -3.30
C PHE A 24 -5.11 -1.62 -2.57
N ILE A 25 -5.08 -0.35 -2.95
CA ILE A 25 -4.26 0.66 -2.29
C ILE A 25 -4.63 0.79 -0.81
N PHE A 26 -5.91 1.00 -0.50
CA PHE A 26 -6.35 1.14 0.89
C PHE A 26 -6.07 -0.11 1.72
N ALA A 27 -6.37 -1.28 1.19
CA ALA A 27 -6.11 -2.54 1.88
C ALA A 27 -4.61 -2.72 2.13
N PHE A 28 -3.76 -2.43 1.13
CA PHE A 28 -2.31 -2.47 1.28
C PHE A 28 -1.84 -1.53 2.39
N THR A 29 -2.29 -0.28 2.40
CA THR A 29 -1.93 0.71 3.42
C THR A 29 -2.34 0.27 4.83
N ILE A 30 -3.55 -0.27 4.98
CA ILE A 30 -4.06 -0.76 6.27
C ILE A 30 -3.22 -1.93 6.77
N LEU A 31 -2.98 -2.93 5.92
CA LEU A 31 -2.16 -4.09 6.25
C LEU A 31 -0.73 -3.67 6.64
N PHE A 32 -0.16 -2.76 5.87
CA PHE A 32 1.20 -2.27 6.09
C PHE A 32 1.31 -1.49 7.40
N SER A 33 0.33 -0.64 7.69
CA SER A 33 0.22 0.12 8.95
C SER A 33 0.03 -0.81 10.14
N TYR A 34 -0.78 -1.87 10.00
CA TYR A 34 -0.98 -2.87 11.05
C TYR A 34 0.29 -3.65 11.36
N VAL A 35 1.01 -4.11 10.33
CA VAL A 35 2.30 -4.80 10.52
C VAL A 35 3.30 -3.86 11.20
N ALA A 36 3.42 -2.61 10.72
CA ALA A 36 4.33 -1.64 11.32
C ALA A 36 4.02 -1.37 12.80
N ALA A 37 2.75 -1.22 13.16
CA ALA A 37 2.32 -1.03 14.54
C ALA A 37 2.57 -2.28 15.40
N LYS A 38 2.24 -3.48 14.89
CA LYS A 38 2.44 -4.76 15.59
C LYS A 38 3.90 -5.01 15.94
N TYR A 39 4.83 -4.61 15.07
CA TYR A 39 6.27 -4.76 15.29
C TYR A 39 6.92 -3.51 15.93
N GLN A 40 6.13 -2.54 16.40
CA GLN A 40 6.60 -1.30 17.01
C GLN A 40 7.66 -0.59 16.16
N MET A 41 7.47 -0.58 14.83
CA MET A 41 8.39 0.08 13.92
C MET A 41 8.44 1.58 14.20
N SER A 42 9.65 2.15 14.12
CA SER A 42 9.80 3.61 14.24
C SER A 42 9.10 4.31 13.08
N ASN A 43 8.55 5.50 13.33
CA ASN A 43 7.87 6.33 12.32
C ASN A 43 8.73 6.50 11.06
N THR A 44 10.05 6.66 11.25
CA THR A 44 11.01 6.81 10.15
C THR A 44 11.07 5.58 9.25
N ILE A 45 11.09 4.37 9.85
CA ILE A 45 11.10 3.11 9.09
C ILE A 45 9.77 2.94 8.35
N PHE A 46 8.65 3.19 9.02
CA PHE A 46 7.32 3.09 8.39
C PHE A 46 7.19 4.04 7.20
N LEU A 47 7.55 5.32 7.37
CA LEU A 47 7.52 6.31 6.30
C LEU A 47 8.43 5.94 5.14
N SER A 48 9.63 5.43 5.43
CA SER A 48 10.57 4.99 4.39
C SER A 48 10.00 3.85 3.56
N LEU A 49 9.38 2.86 4.22
CA LEU A 49 8.73 1.75 3.54
C LEU A 49 7.48 2.20 2.76
N LEU A 50 6.75 3.20 3.26
CA LEU A 50 5.60 3.76 2.57
C LEU A 50 6.02 4.56 1.32
N VAL A 51 7.15 5.28 1.35
CA VAL A 51 7.79 5.84 0.14
C VAL A 51 8.10 4.72 -0.85
N ILE A 52 8.82 3.69 -0.43
CA ILE A 52 9.24 2.60 -1.32
C ILE A 52 8.02 1.91 -1.94
N GLY A 53 7.01 1.59 -1.14
CA GLY A 53 5.76 1.01 -1.62
C GLY A 53 5.06 1.92 -2.63
N SER A 54 4.96 3.21 -2.34
CA SER A 54 4.31 4.17 -3.24
C SER A 54 5.04 4.31 -4.59
N VAL A 55 6.38 4.26 -4.61
CA VAL A 55 7.18 4.26 -5.85
C VAL A 55 6.98 2.96 -6.64
N MET A 56 6.94 1.81 -5.96
CA MET A 56 6.69 0.52 -6.61
C MET A 56 5.30 0.50 -7.26
N PHE A 57 4.30 1.07 -6.61
CA PHE A 57 2.93 1.13 -7.13
C PHE A 57 2.69 2.28 -8.11
N ALA A 58 3.53 3.32 -8.12
CA ALA A 58 3.44 4.43 -9.06
C ALA A 58 3.45 3.94 -10.52
N ALA A 59 4.29 2.95 -10.83
CA ALA A 59 4.39 2.33 -12.16
C ALA A 59 3.08 1.64 -12.62
N TYR A 60 2.23 1.22 -11.68
CA TYR A 60 0.98 0.53 -11.98
C TYR A 60 -0.26 1.43 -11.89
N ILE A 61 -0.14 2.55 -11.17
CA ILE A 61 -1.27 3.44 -10.84
C ILE A 61 -1.29 4.70 -11.72
N GLY A 62 -0.16 5.10 -12.30
CA GLY A 62 -0.07 6.16 -13.31
C GLY A 62 -0.24 7.59 -12.80
N GLU A 63 -0.74 7.81 -11.58
CA GLU A 63 -1.05 9.15 -11.07
C GLU A 63 -0.37 9.49 -9.73
N ALA A 64 0.41 10.57 -9.73
CA ALA A 64 1.17 11.06 -8.58
C ALA A 64 0.29 11.59 -7.42
N ILE A 65 -0.96 11.96 -7.68
CA ILE A 65 -1.93 12.40 -6.66
C ILE A 65 -2.28 11.27 -5.69
N TYR A 66 -2.41 10.04 -6.18
CA TYR A 66 -2.74 8.89 -5.33
C TYR A 66 -1.63 8.54 -4.36
N ILE A 67 -0.36 8.82 -4.71
CA ILE A 67 0.81 8.63 -3.84
C ILE A 67 0.76 9.55 -2.63
N LEU A 68 0.42 10.83 -2.84
CA LEU A 68 0.30 11.80 -1.76
C LEU A 68 -0.86 11.46 -0.81
N PHE A 69 -1.97 11.00 -1.38
CA PHE A 69 -3.14 10.55 -0.63
C PHE A 69 -2.84 9.30 0.19
N LEU A 70 -2.14 8.33 -0.39
CA LEU A 70 -1.57 7.15 0.27
C LEU A 70 -0.69 7.52 1.48
N PHE A 71 0.13 8.55 1.31
CA PHE A 71 1.01 9.06 2.36
C PHE A 71 0.23 9.58 3.56
N LEU A 72 -0.73 10.46 3.32
CA LEU A 72 -1.53 11.09 4.37
C LEU A 72 -2.42 10.04 5.07
N THR A 73 -3.09 9.20 4.30
CA THR A 73 -3.98 8.16 4.83
C THR A 73 -3.19 7.10 5.62
N GLY A 74 -2.04 6.64 5.12
CA GLY A 74 -1.22 5.67 5.83
C GLY A 74 -0.64 6.19 7.14
N LEU A 75 -0.27 7.46 7.20
CA LEU A 75 0.23 8.08 8.44
C LEU A 75 -0.88 8.19 9.50
N ILE A 76 -2.10 8.56 9.08
CA ILE A 76 -3.27 8.63 9.96
C ILE A 76 -3.64 7.24 10.47
N ILE A 77 -3.71 6.23 9.58
CA ILE A 77 -4.03 4.85 9.93
C ILE A 77 -2.97 4.28 10.87
N PHE A 78 -1.69 4.46 10.58
CA PHE A 78 -0.60 4.01 11.45
C PHE A 78 -0.72 4.58 12.86
N ARG A 79 -0.99 5.89 13.01
CA ARG A 79 -1.18 6.50 14.33
C ARG A 79 -2.39 5.93 15.07
N MET A 80 -3.52 5.73 14.39
CA MET A 80 -4.71 5.13 14.99
C MET A 80 -4.46 3.70 15.43
N VAL A 81 -3.84 2.87 14.59
CA VAL A 81 -3.55 1.47 14.92
C VAL A 81 -2.50 1.38 16.03
N ALA A 82 -1.45 2.19 16.00
CA ALA A 82 -0.46 2.26 17.07
C ALA A 82 -1.10 2.64 18.41
N SER A 83 -2.09 3.53 18.43
CA SER A 83 -2.83 3.89 19.64
C SER A 83 -3.77 2.82 20.19
N LEU A 84 -4.17 1.85 19.34
CA LEU A 84 -5.05 0.74 19.72
C LEU A 84 -4.25 -0.51 20.17
N VAL A 85 -3.00 -0.61 19.73
CA VAL A 85 -2.13 -1.78 19.96
C VAL A 85 -1.11 -1.53 21.08
N ALA A 86 -0.77 -0.27 21.39
CA ALA A 86 0.04 0.12 22.54
C ALA A 86 -0.77 0.08 23.85
#